data_AF-A0A2V9GUW6-F1
#
_entry.id   AF-A0A2V9GUW6-F1
#
_cell.length_a   1.000
_cell.length_b   1.000
_cell.length_c   1.000
_cell.angle_alpha   90.00
_cell.angle_beta   90.00
_cell.angle_gamma   90.00
#
_symmetry.space_group_name_H-M   'P 1'
#
loop_
_entity.id
_entity.type
_entity.pdbx_description
1 polymer ?
#
loop_
_entity_poly.entity_id
_entity_poly.type
_entity_poly.pdbx_seq_one_letter_code
_entity_poly.pdbx_strand_id
1 'polypeptide(L)'
;ECTINGIGERAGNASLEEVVVALAVRKDSFGVTTGIRLGELFPTSRMLTEITGAQVAPNKAIVGANAFAHEAGIHQDGIIKNPLTYEIISPQTVGVPARSLVLGKHSGRNALRLTLRDLGYEASETELAEVYNRVTALGDQAKQVRPRDIVAIAHEVIRRRTATMAAESSPAA
;
A
#
# COMPACT_ATOMS: atom_id res chain seq x y z
N GLU A 1 31.62 1.83 3.19
CA GLU A 1 31.05 0.54 3.68
C GLU A 1 29.59 0.73 4.04
N CYS A 2 28.75 -0.30 3.93
CA CYS A 2 27.31 -0.24 4.21
C CYS A 2 26.77 -1.64 4.57
N THR A 3 25.53 -1.70 5.07
CA THR A 3 24.88 -2.94 5.54
C THR A 3 23.39 -2.92 5.17
N ILE A 4 22.79 -4.11 5.00
CA ILE A 4 21.34 -4.24 4.81
C ILE A 4 20.62 -3.73 6.06
N ASN A 5 19.53 -3.00 5.86
CA ASN A 5 18.73 -2.38 6.92
C ASN A 5 19.50 -1.32 7.73
N GLY A 6 20.75 -1.01 7.38
CA GLY A 6 21.63 -0.16 8.18
C GLY A 6 22.06 -0.80 9.51
N ILE A 7 21.99 -2.12 9.66
CA ILE A 7 22.33 -2.80 10.93
C ILE A 7 23.79 -2.54 11.35
N GLY A 8 23.99 -2.34 12.65
CA GLY A 8 25.31 -2.11 13.24
C GLY A 8 25.22 -1.59 14.67
N GLU A 9 26.38 -1.25 15.24
CA GLU A 9 26.49 -0.67 16.58
C GLU A 9 25.71 0.66 16.71
N ARG A 10 25.09 0.88 17.88
CA ARG A 10 24.36 2.11 18.25
C ARG A 10 23.21 2.44 17.27
N ALA A 11 23.41 3.44 16.41
CA ALA A 11 22.44 3.88 15.41
C ALA A 11 22.58 3.13 14.07
N GLY A 12 23.60 2.28 13.94
CA GLY A 12 23.83 1.48 12.75
C GLY A 12 24.88 2.04 11.78
N ASN A 13 24.95 1.41 10.62
CA ASN A 13 25.84 1.76 9.51
C ASN A 13 25.05 2.42 8.37
N ALA A 14 25.77 2.89 7.35
CA ALA A 14 25.14 3.30 6.10
C ALA A 14 24.28 2.15 5.53
N SER A 15 23.08 2.51 5.06
CA SER A 15 22.06 1.59 4.53
C SER A 15 22.40 1.21 3.08
N LEU A 16 22.64 -0.09 2.82
CA LEU A 16 23.00 -0.58 1.48
C LEU A 16 21.88 -0.29 0.47
N GLU A 17 20.64 -0.60 0.83
CA GLU A 17 19.48 -0.41 -0.05
C GLU A 17 19.26 1.07 -0.44
N GLU A 18 19.49 2.00 0.48
CA GLU A 18 19.35 3.44 0.22
C GLU A 18 20.46 3.95 -0.70
N VAL A 19 21.72 3.58 -0.40
CA VAL A 19 22.86 4.01 -1.21
C VAL A 19 22.76 3.47 -2.63
N VAL A 20 22.50 2.18 -2.80
CA VAL A 20 22.47 1.54 -4.11
C VAL A 20 21.29 2.05 -4.95
N VAL A 21 20.11 2.22 -4.35
CA VAL A 21 18.96 2.78 -5.09
C VAL A 21 19.19 4.23 -5.46
N ALA A 22 19.80 5.04 -4.58
CA ALA A 22 20.16 6.42 -4.93
C ALA A 22 21.11 6.50 -6.13
N LEU A 23 22.13 5.63 -6.17
CA LEU A 23 23.05 5.53 -7.31
C LEU A 23 22.33 5.08 -8.59
N ALA A 24 21.41 4.12 -8.49
CA ALA A 24 20.66 3.64 -9.64
C ALA A 24 19.71 4.69 -10.22
N VAL A 25 18.94 5.38 -9.36
CA VAL A 25 17.97 6.41 -9.75
C VAL A 25 18.66 7.68 -10.28
N ARG A 26 19.84 8.01 -9.77
CA ARG A 26 20.61 9.21 -10.15
C ARG A 26 21.88 8.87 -10.92
N LYS A 27 21.86 7.78 -11.70
CA LYS A 27 23.02 7.28 -12.45
C LYS A 27 23.68 8.38 -13.29
N ASP A 28 22.88 9.22 -13.95
CA ASP A 28 23.38 10.31 -14.80
C ASP A 28 24.11 11.41 -14.02
N SER A 29 23.81 11.56 -12.73
CA SER A 29 24.47 12.55 -11.85
C SER A 29 25.76 12.01 -11.23
N PHE A 30 25.81 10.72 -10.91
CA PHE A 30 26.94 10.13 -10.19
C PHE A 30 27.98 9.47 -11.09
N GLY A 31 27.62 9.01 -12.29
CA GLY A 31 28.55 8.39 -13.24
C GLY A 31 29.17 7.06 -12.77
N VAL A 32 28.60 6.42 -11.75
CA VAL A 32 29.07 5.14 -11.19
C VAL A 32 27.98 4.07 -11.26
N THR A 33 28.39 2.81 -11.22
CA THR A 33 27.47 1.65 -11.21
C THR A 33 27.90 0.64 -10.14
N THR A 34 26.98 -0.25 -9.78
CA THR A 34 27.26 -1.35 -8.85
C THR A 34 26.85 -2.67 -9.47
N GLY A 35 27.43 -3.79 -9.01
CA GLY A 35 26.98 -5.14 -9.39
C GLY A 35 25.81 -5.67 -8.54
N ILE A 36 25.20 -4.83 -7.71
CA ILE A 36 24.12 -5.23 -6.80
C ILE A 36 22.83 -5.45 -7.60
N ARG A 37 22.16 -6.58 -7.33
CA ARG A 37 20.83 -6.87 -7.89
C ARG A 37 19.76 -6.16 -7.08
N LEU A 38 19.19 -5.08 -7.61
CA LEU A 38 18.16 -4.28 -6.92
C LEU A 38 16.95 -5.12 -6.48
N GLY A 39 16.52 -6.08 -7.30
CA GLY A 39 15.39 -6.96 -7.00
C GLY A 39 15.59 -7.84 -5.76
N GLU A 40 16.80 -7.96 -5.24
CA GLU A 40 17.11 -8.74 -4.04
C GLU A 40 17.10 -7.90 -2.75
N LEU A 41 16.96 -6.57 -2.84
CA LEU A 41 17.06 -5.68 -1.67
C LEU A 41 15.96 -5.97 -0.64
N PHE A 42 14.69 -5.98 -1.06
CA PHE A 42 13.58 -6.27 -0.14
C PHE A 42 13.59 -7.71 0.40
N PRO A 43 13.76 -8.78 -0.40
CA PRO A 43 13.91 -10.13 0.11
C PRO A 43 15.05 -10.29 1.13
N THR A 44 16.20 -9.68 0.84
CA THR A 44 17.36 -9.73 1.76
C THR A 44 17.07 -8.99 3.07
N SER A 45 16.37 -7.85 3.00
CA SER A 45 15.90 -7.14 4.19
C SER A 45 14.97 -8.00 5.07
N ARG A 46 14.03 -8.73 4.44
CA ARG A 46 13.13 -9.66 5.14
C ARG A 46 13.90 -10.80 5.79
N MET A 47 14.80 -11.44 5.05
CA MET A 47 15.67 -12.51 5.56
C MET A 47 16.47 -12.05 6.78
N LEU A 48 17.03 -10.83 6.76
CA LEU A 48 17.77 -10.30 7.90
C LEU A 48 16.86 -10.09 9.13
N THR A 49 15.65 -9.58 8.94
CA THR A 49 14.65 -9.44 10.02
C THR A 49 14.28 -10.79 10.62
N GLU A 50 14.14 -11.84 9.80
CA GLU A 50 13.87 -13.20 10.27
C GLU A 50 15.02 -13.78 11.10
N ILE A 51 16.26 -13.55 10.67
CA ILE A 51 17.46 -14.05 11.37
C ILE A 51 17.71 -13.32 12.69
N THR A 52 17.54 -12.00 12.70
CA THR A 52 17.95 -11.15 13.84
C THR A 52 16.81 -10.83 14.81
N GLY A 53 15.55 -11.01 14.39
CA GLY A 53 14.36 -10.53 15.09
C GLY A 53 14.16 -9.01 15.06
N ALA A 54 15.14 -8.25 14.55
CA ALA A 54 15.07 -6.80 14.46
C ALA A 54 14.13 -6.37 13.34
N GLN A 55 13.03 -5.73 13.72
CA GLN A 55 12.02 -5.24 12.78
C GLN A 55 12.50 -3.99 12.06
N VAL A 56 12.14 -3.88 10.78
CA VAL A 56 12.36 -2.68 9.98
C VAL A 56 11.27 -1.66 10.29
N ALA A 57 11.67 -0.41 10.55
CA ALA A 57 10.73 0.69 10.74
C ALA A 57 9.81 0.83 9.50
N PRO A 58 8.48 1.00 9.67
CA PRO A 58 7.56 1.06 8.55
C PRO A 58 7.90 2.14 7.51
N ASN A 59 8.46 3.26 7.96
CA ASN A 59 8.87 4.41 7.15
C ASN A 59 10.31 4.35 6.64
N LYS A 60 11.03 3.24 6.84
CA LYS A 60 12.39 3.08 6.31
C LYS A 60 12.35 3.11 4.78
N ALA A 61 13.24 3.88 4.18
CA ALA A 61 13.33 3.99 2.73
C ALA A 61 13.59 2.62 2.07
N ILE A 62 13.01 2.43 0.89
CA ILE A 62 13.12 1.24 0.03
C ILE A 62 12.46 -0.04 0.59
N VAL A 63 12.75 -0.41 1.83
CA VAL A 63 12.37 -1.72 2.40
C VAL A 63 11.36 -1.65 3.54
N GLY A 64 10.96 -0.45 3.96
CA GLY A 64 9.89 -0.25 4.94
C GLY A 64 8.52 -0.60 4.36
N ALA A 65 7.61 -1.07 5.23
CA ALA A 65 6.26 -1.46 4.83
C ALA A 65 5.46 -0.31 4.17
N ASN A 66 5.79 0.94 4.48
CA ASN A 66 5.14 2.13 3.94
C ASN A 66 5.92 2.78 2.77
N ALA A 67 7.06 2.21 2.36
CA ALA A 67 7.92 2.83 1.34
C ALA A 67 7.22 3.03 -0.02
N PHE A 68 6.23 2.17 -0.33
CA PHE A 68 5.39 2.23 -1.53
C PHE A 68 3.90 2.25 -1.20
N ALA A 69 3.55 2.82 -0.04
CA ALA A 69 2.17 2.94 0.43
C ALA A 69 1.62 4.34 0.14
N HIS A 70 0.42 4.42 -0.45
CA HIS A 70 -0.22 5.68 -0.83
C HIS A 70 -1.61 5.80 -0.21
N GLU A 71 -1.82 6.79 0.66
CA GLU A 71 -3.10 7.00 1.37
C GLU A 71 -3.91 8.18 0.84
N ALA A 72 -3.24 9.31 0.56
CA ALA A 72 -3.92 10.55 0.18
C ALA A 72 -4.62 10.40 -1.17
N GLY A 73 -5.90 10.78 -1.26
CA GLY A 73 -6.73 10.58 -2.44
C GLY A 73 -6.15 11.21 -3.72
N ILE A 74 -5.49 12.37 -3.60
CA ILE A 74 -4.79 13.01 -4.73
C ILE A 74 -3.55 12.21 -5.16
N HIS A 75 -2.85 11.58 -4.23
CA HIS A 75 -1.68 10.73 -4.55
C HIS A 75 -2.15 9.43 -5.20
N GLN A 76 -3.23 8.84 -4.67
CA GLN A 76 -3.82 7.63 -5.24
C GLN A 76 -4.30 7.87 -6.68
N ASP A 77 -5.02 8.97 -6.93
CA ASP A 77 -5.45 9.35 -8.28
C ASP A 77 -4.26 9.58 -9.23
N GLY A 78 -3.22 10.27 -8.75
CA GLY A 78 -1.97 10.45 -9.50
C GLY A 78 -1.29 9.13 -9.86
N ILE A 79 -1.12 8.22 -8.90
CA ILE A 79 -0.53 6.89 -9.12
C ILE A 79 -1.34 6.05 -10.09
N ILE A 80 -2.67 6.07 -10.00
CA ILE A 80 -3.57 5.32 -10.89
C ILE A 80 -3.40 5.79 -12.34
N LYS A 81 -3.23 7.10 -12.55
CA LYS A 81 -3.03 7.69 -13.89
C LYS A 81 -1.61 7.50 -14.42
N ASN A 82 -0.61 7.79 -13.59
CA ASN A 82 0.80 7.66 -13.91
C ASN A 82 1.61 7.42 -12.62
N PRO A 83 2.09 6.18 -12.36
CA PRO A 83 2.88 5.88 -11.18
C PRO A 83 4.10 6.78 -11.00
N LEU A 84 4.75 7.22 -12.09
CA LEU A 84 5.95 8.07 -12.04
C LEU A 84 5.72 9.44 -11.39
N THR A 85 4.46 9.86 -11.22
CA THR A 85 4.13 11.11 -10.53
C THR A 85 4.56 11.09 -9.06
N TYR A 86 4.51 9.93 -8.40
CA TYR A 86 4.87 9.79 -6.98
C TYR A 86 5.82 8.62 -6.70
N GLU A 87 6.06 7.72 -7.66
CA GLU A 87 7.04 6.63 -7.58
C GLU A 87 8.25 6.95 -8.45
N ILE A 88 9.32 7.48 -7.85
CA ILE A 88 10.61 7.70 -8.55
C ILE A 88 11.26 6.38 -9.01
N ILE A 89 10.89 5.28 -8.35
CA ILE A 89 11.30 3.91 -8.66
C ILE A 89 10.09 3.00 -8.39
N SER A 90 9.88 1.97 -9.21
CA SER A 90 8.79 1.01 -8.96
C SER A 90 9.13 0.04 -7.82
N PRO A 91 8.13 -0.46 -7.06
CA PRO A 91 8.37 -1.44 -6.01
C PRO A 91 9.06 -2.71 -6.53
N GLN A 92 8.66 -3.19 -7.72
CA GLN A 92 9.23 -4.41 -8.31
C GLN A 92 10.72 -4.27 -8.62
N THR A 93 11.20 -3.06 -8.95
CA THR A 93 12.63 -2.82 -9.23
C THR A 93 13.49 -3.16 -8.02
N VAL A 94 12.98 -2.97 -6.79
CA VAL A 94 13.70 -3.22 -5.53
C VAL A 94 13.27 -4.52 -4.83
N GLY A 95 12.48 -5.35 -5.51
CA GLY A 95 12.02 -6.64 -4.98
C GLY A 95 10.77 -6.57 -4.09
N VAL A 96 10.11 -5.42 -4.01
CA VAL A 96 8.82 -5.30 -3.31
C VAL A 96 7.73 -5.85 -4.25
N PRO A 97 6.89 -6.82 -3.82
CA PRO A 97 5.93 -7.47 -4.71
C PRO A 97 4.95 -6.51 -5.39
N ALA A 98 4.40 -5.57 -4.62
CA ALA A 98 3.43 -4.59 -5.11
C ALA A 98 3.42 -3.32 -4.24
N ARG A 99 2.99 -2.21 -4.84
CA ARG A 99 2.59 -1.01 -4.10
C ARG A 99 1.32 -1.31 -3.29
N SER A 100 1.08 -0.54 -2.24
CA SER A 100 -0.13 -0.64 -1.43
C SER A 100 -0.94 0.65 -1.50
N LEU A 101 -2.23 0.57 -1.83
CA LEU A 101 -3.16 1.68 -1.66
C LEU A 101 -3.79 1.55 -0.27
N VAL A 102 -3.39 2.45 0.65
CA VAL A 102 -3.92 2.44 2.01
C VAL A 102 -5.24 3.21 2.01
N LEU A 103 -6.31 2.58 2.48
CA LEU A 103 -7.59 3.25 2.66
C LEU A 103 -7.65 3.86 4.05
N GLY A 104 -7.88 5.16 4.11
CA GLY A 104 -8.02 5.96 5.31
C GLY A 104 -8.95 7.14 5.08
N LYS A 105 -9.05 8.04 6.06
CA LYS A 105 -9.94 9.21 5.99
C LYS A 105 -9.63 10.17 4.83
N HIS A 106 -8.41 10.11 4.31
CA HIS A 106 -7.95 10.93 3.19
C HIS A 106 -8.07 10.23 1.84
N SER A 107 -8.49 8.97 1.80
CA SER A 107 -8.57 8.22 0.55
C SER A 107 -9.70 8.69 -0.34
N GLY A 108 -9.53 8.57 -1.65
CA GLY A 108 -10.55 8.95 -2.62
C GLY A 108 -11.54 7.82 -2.92
N ARG A 109 -12.75 8.17 -3.36
CA ARG A 109 -13.76 7.17 -3.82
C ARG A 109 -13.25 6.27 -4.94
N ASN A 110 -12.38 6.78 -5.82
CA ASN A 110 -11.81 6.00 -6.91
C ASN A 110 -10.87 4.89 -6.38
N ALA A 111 -10.03 5.20 -5.39
CA ALA A 111 -9.17 4.21 -4.76
C ALA A 111 -9.98 3.15 -4.00
N LEU A 112 -11.05 3.56 -3.31
CA LEU A 112 -11.99 2.63 -2.68
C LEU A 112 -12.66 1.72 -3.71
N ARG A 113 -13.15 2.26 -4.83
CA ARG A 113 -13.78 1.47 -5.90
C ARG A 113 -12.82 0.41 -6.46
N LEU A 114 -11.56 0.80 -6.72
CA LEU A 114 -10.54 -0.14 -7.19
C LEU A 114 -10.27 -1.23 -6.15
N THR A 115 -10.12 -0.85 -4.88
CA THR A 115 -9.90 -1.80 -3.78
C THR A 115 -11.06 -2.78 -3.63
N LEU A 116 -12.31 -2.31 -3.70
CA LEU A 116 -13.48 -3.18 -3.66
C LEU A 116 -13.48 -4.17 -4.83
N ARG A 117 -13.16 -3.71 -6.04
CA ARG A 117 -13.05 -4.58 -7.21
C ARG A 117 -11.95 -5.63 -7.05
N ASP A 118 -10.77 -5.25 -6.54
CA ASP A 118 -9.66 -6.17 -6.28
C ASP A 118 -10.02 -7.23 -5.22
N LEU A 119 -10.93 -6.88 -4.30
CA LEU A 119 -11.51 -7.79 -3.31
C LEU A 119 -12.72 -8.59 -3.83
N GLY A 120 -13.10 -8.42 -5.10
CA GLY A 120 -14.21 -9.14 -5.74
C GLY A 120 -15.60 -8.54 -5.52
N TYR A 121 -15.69 -7.27 -5.12
CA TYR A 121 -16.95 -6.55 -4.92
C TYR A 121 -17.22 -5.54 -6.05
N GLU A 122 -18.40 -5.61 -6.64
CA GLU A 122 -18.92 -4.56 -7.52
C GLU A 122 -19.97 -3.75 -6.76
N ALA A 123 -19.66 -2.48 -6.51
CA ALA A 123 -20.53 -1.55 -5.81
C ALA A 123 -21.13 -0.53 -6.78
N SER A 124 -22.42 -0.26 -6.68
CA SER A 124 -23.06 0.89 -7.30
C SER A 124 -22.53 2.20 -6.71
N GLU A 125 -22.84 3.34 -7.32
CA GLU A 125 -22.47 4.65 -6.77
C GLU A 125 -23.06 4.90 -5.38
N THR A 126 -24.27 4.41 -5.11
CA THR A 126 -24.91 4.55 -3.79
C THR A 126 -24.26 3.67 -2.73
N GLU A 127 -23.91 2.42 -3.08
CA GLU A 127 -23.14 1.53 -2.20
C GLU A 127 -21.76 2.08 -1.92
N LEU A 128 -21.05 2.52 -2.96
CA LEU A 128 -19.73 3.08 -2.83
C LEU A 128 -19.73 4.30 -1.91
N ALA A 129 -20.75 5.15 -2.00
CA ALA A 129 -20.92 6.30 -1.10
C ALA A 129 -21.13 5.87 0.35
N GLU A 130 -21.95 4.84 0.61
CA GLU A 130 -22.17 4.32 1.97
C GLU A 130 -20.90 3.66 2.54
N VAL A 131 -20.25 2.79 1.76
CA VAL A 131 -18.99 2.14 2.15
C VAL A 131 -17.92 3.20 2.42
N TYR A 132 -17.82 4.22 1.56
CA TYR A 132 -16.90 5.34 1.74
C TYR A 132 -17.12 6.03 3.09
N ASN A 133 -18.37 6.43 3.39
CA ASN A 133 -18.66 7.13 4.65
C ASN A 133 -18.31 6.28 5.88
N ARG A 134 -18.61 4.97 5.83
CA ARG A 134 -18.29 4.04 6.93
C ARG A 134 -16.78 3.80 7.07
N VAL A 135 -16.05 3.68 5.97
CA VAL A 135 -14.58 3.54 5.97
C VAL A 135 -13.91 4.82 6.48
N THR A 136 -14.38 6.00 6.07
CA THR A 136 -13.90 7.29 6.57
C THR A 136 -14.16 7.42 8.07
N ALA A 137 -15.38 7.11 8.53
CA ALA A 137 -15.72 7.15 9.94
C ALA A 137 -14.86 6.18 10.78
N LEU A 138 -14.60 4.99 10.25
CA LEU A 138 -13.69 4.03 10.89
C LEU A 138 -12.25 4.56 10.91
N GLY A 139 -11.78 5.20 9.84
CA GLY A 139 -10.46 5.83 9.77
C GLY A 139 -10.31 7.07 10.67
N ASP A 140 -11.40 7.73 11.03
CA ASP A 140 -11.38 8.81 12.03
C ASP A 140 -11.25 8.27 13.46
N GLN A 141 -11.82 7.09 13.74
CA GLN A 141 -11.78 6.45 15.06
C GLN A 141 -10.54 5.56 15.26
N ALA A 142 -10.07 4.92 14.20
CA ALA A 142 -8.96 3.97 14.22
C ALA A 142 -7.76 4.51 13.43
N LYS A 143 -6.54 4.32 13.94
CA LYS A 143 -5.31 4.79 13.27
C LYS A 143 -5.08 4.17 11.88
N GLN A 144 -5.64 2.99 11.59
CA GLN A 144 -5.57 2.31 10.30
C GLN A 144 -6.82 1.46 10.06
N VAL A 145 -7.38 1.54 8.84
CA VAL A 145 -8.43 0.64 8.35
C VAL A 145 -7.76 -0.56 7.70
N ARG A 146 -8.05 -1.78 8.16
CA ARG A 146 -7.46 -3.00 7.59
C ARG A 146 -8.34 -3.53 6.44
N PRO A 147 -7.77 -4.31 5.51
CA PRO A 147 -8.53 -4.96 4.44
C PRO A 147 -9.77 -5.72 4.94
N ARG A 148 -9.65 -6.43 6.07
CA ARG A 148 -10.78 -7.15 6.68
C ARG A 148 -11.94 -6.24 7.11
N ASP A 149 -11.63 -5.01 7.50
CA ASP A 149 -12.64 -4.05 7.95
C ASP A 149 -13.40 -3.50 6.72
N ILE A 150 -12.71 -3.26 5.60
CA ILE A 150 -13.32 -2.89 4.31
C ILE A 150 -14.23 -4.01 3.80
N VAL A 151 -13.76 -5.27 3.82
CA VAL A 151 -14.55 -6.44 3.41
C VAL A 151 -15.82 -6.55 4.25
N ALA A 152 -15.73 -6.39 5.57
CA ALA A 152 -16.89 -6.46 6.45
C ALA A 152 -17.93 -5.38 6.14
N ILE A 153 -17.49 -4.13 5.97
CA ILE A 153 -18.37 -3.01 5.60
C ILE A 153 -19.00 -3.27 4.22
N ALA A 154 -18.19 -3.61 3.21
CA ALA A 154 -18.66 -3.86 1.86
C ALA A 154 -19.70 -4.98 1.81
N HIS A 155 -19.46 -6.08 2.53
CA HIS A 155 -20.38 -7.20 2.62
C HIS A 155 -21.72 -6.80 3.24
N GLU A 156 -21.72 -6.01 4.31
CA GLU A 156 -22.95 -5.52 4.94
C GLU A 156 -23.76 -4.62 4.01
N VAL A 157 -23.11 -3.65 3.35
CA VAL A 157 -23.79 -2.70 2.47
C VAL A 157 -24.33 -3.42 1.22
N ILE A 158 -23.52 -4.27 0.59
CA ILE A 158 -23.86 -4.91 -0.68
C ILE A 158 -24.89 -6.04 -0.48
N ARG A 159 -24.80 -6.83 0.61
CA ARG A 159 -25.81 -7.86 0.90
C ARG A 159 -27.15 -7.29 1.36
N ARG A 160 -27.18 -6.14 2.04
CA ARG A 160 -28.44 -5.50 2.43
C ARG A 160 -29.36 -5.31 1.24
N ARG A 161 -28.84 -4.86 0.08
CA ARG A 161 -29.66 -4.72 -1.13
C ARG A 161 -30.21 -6.05 -1.63
N THR A 162 -29.41 -7.12 -1.64
CA THR A 162 -29.87 -8.42 -2.13
C THR A 162 -31.06 -8.93 -1.32
N ALA A 163 -31.05 -8.69 0.00
CA ALA A 163 -32.17 -9.01 0.89
C ALA A 163 -33.38 -8.07 0.72
N THR A 164 -33.16 -6.76 0.58
CA THR A 164 -34.26 -5.79 0.39
C THR A 164 -34.95 -5.97 -0.97
N MET A 165 -34.20 -6.19 -2.05
CA MET A 165 -34.78 -6.47 -3.37
C MET A 165 -35.51 -7.82 -3.43
N ALA A 166 -35.05 -8.82 -2.69
CA ALA A 166 -35.76 -10.10 -2.55
C ALA A 166 -37.07 -9.96 -1.73
N ALA A 167 -37.10 -9.07 -0.74
CA ALA A 167 -38.31 -8.77 0.03
C ALA A 167 -39.34 -7.95 -0.78
N GLU A 168 -38.89 -6.99 -1.60
CA GLU A 168 -39.76 -6.16 -2.45
C GLU A 168 -40.31 -6.90 -3.69
N SER A 169 -39.69 -8.01 -4.09
CA SER A 169 -40.14 -8.85 -5.22
C SER A 169 -41.00 -10.05 -4.80
N SER A 170 -41.28 -10.21 -3.50
CA SER A 170 -42.21 -11.22 -3.00
C SER A 170 -43.65 -10.73 -3.23
N PRO A 171 -44.51 -11.44 -3.99
CA PRO A 171 -45.90 -11.02 -4.15
C PRO A 171 -46.58 -11.07 -2.78
N ALA A 172 -47.22 -9.96 -2.38
CA ALA A 172 -48.12 -9.98 -1.23
C ALA A 172 -49.19 -11.06 -1.46
N ALA A 173 -49.18 -12.08 -0.60
CA ALA A 173 -50.14 -13.17 -0.59
C ALA A 173 -51.53 -12.69 -0.15
#